data_AF-A0A4Q1K1Q7-F1
#
_entry.id   AF-A0A4Q1K1Q7-F1
#
_cell.length_a   1.000
_cell.length_b   1.000
_cell.length_c   1.000
_cell.angle_alpha   90.00
_cell.angle_beta   90.00
_cell.angle_gamma   90.00
#
_symmetry.space_group_name_H-M   'P 1'
#
loop_
_entity.id
_entity.type
_entity.pdbx_description
1 polymer ?
#
loop_
_entity_poly.entity_id
_entity_poly.type
_entity_poly.pdbx_seq_one_letter_code
_entity_poly.pdbx_strand_id
1 'polypeptide(L)'
;MNEYFKEMYSKIQDNWNVDSSLKYFGIGKSNEGSEESKAILRYYIEPDDKRFRQIFLNFDMNRNIESIVWFLDRNESELLSLAQLKELFGLFETHNIVYDETTELFFLPTQNKFIKYVQTTIPEWVEKRRDGTLYFIKGNQEYELDDNYKVSTIVFKIMNAA
;
A
#
# COMPACT_ATOMS: atom_id res chain seq x y z
N MET A 1 3.97 2.93 -14.19
CA MET A 1 3.61 2.56 -12.81
C MET A 1 3.06 1.13 -12.66
N ASN A 2 2.05 0.71 -13.45
CA ASN A 2 1.43 -0.62 -13.35
C ASN A 2 2.47 -1.78 -13.39
N GLU A 3 3.36 -1.78 -14.39
CA GLU A 3 4.40 -2.82 -14.53
C GLU A 3 5.34 -2.95 -13.31
N TYR A 4 5.65 -1.84 -12.62
CA TYR A 4 6.47 -1.90 -11.40
C TYR A 4 5.77 -2.70 -10.30
N PHE A 5 4.50 -2.39 -10.02
CA PHE A 5 3.75 -3.09 -8.99
C PHE A 5 3.45 -4.53 -9.37
N LYS A 6 3.24 -4.81 -10.66
CA LYS A 6 3.13 -6.18 -11.17
C LYS A 6 4.41 -6.98 -10.96
N GLU A 7 5.57 -6.39 -11.26
CA GLU A 7 6.87 -7.03 -10.99
C GLU A 7 7.04 -7.28 -9.50
N MET A 8 6.87 -6.27 -8.64
CA MET A 8 7.04 -6.42 -7.20
C MET A 8 6.09 -7.46 -6.61
N TYR A 9 4.83 -7.45 -7.07
CA TYR A 9 3.83 -8.44 -6.70
C TYR A 9 4.28 -9.86 -7.09
N SER A 10 4.98 -10.06 -8.22
CA SER A 10 5.50 -11.37 -8.62
C SER A 10 6.76 -11.82 -7.84
N LYS A 11 7.52 -10.88 -7.27
CA LYS A 11 8.79 -11.18 -6.58
C LYS A 11 8.65 -11.46 -5.10
N ILE A 12 7.53 -11.08 -4.49
CA ILE A 12 7.24 -11.40 -3.10
C ILE A 12 7.11 -12.90 -2.93
N GLN A 13 7.86 -13.42 -1.97
CA GLN A 13 8.00 -14.83 -1.66
C GLN A 13 7.85 -15.08 -0.15
N ASP A 14 7.78 -16.35 0.24
CA ASP A 14 7.77 -16.74 1.65
C ASP A 14 9.04 -16.28 2.38
N ASN A 15 8.91 -15.94 3.67
CA ASN A 15 10.00 -15.51 4.55
C ASN A 15 10.92 -14.45 3.90
N TRP A 16 10.33 -13.49 3.19
CA TRP A 16 11.09 -12.48 2.50
C TRP A 16 11.74 -11.52 3.50
N ASN A 17 13.06 -11.54 3.58
CA ASN A 17 13.82 -10.76 4.55
C ASN A 17 14.30 -9.44 3.94
N VAL A 18 14.44 -8.40 4.78
CA VAL A 18 14.97 -7.07 4.42
C VAL A 18 16.23 -7.18 3.57
N ASP A 19 17.23 -7.95 3.98
CA ASP A 19 18.54 -7.97 3.30
C ASP A 19 18.44 -8.56 1.89
N SER A 20 17.54 -9.54 1.70
CA SER A 20 17.29 -10.17 0.40
C SER A 20 16.45 -9.31 -0.55
N SER A 21 15.73 -8.30 -0.03
CA SER A 21 14.86 -7.42 -0.80
C SER A 21 15.58 -6.16 -1.27
N LEU A 22 16.71 -5.77 -0.66
CA LEU A 22 17.46 -4.55 -0.99
C LEU A 22 17.86 -4.46 -2.47
N LYS A 23 18.07 -5.58 -3.16
CA LYS A 23 18.34 -5.58 -4.61
C LYS A 23 17.18 -5.05 -5.47
N TYR A 24 15.97 -4.97 -4.94
CA TYR A 24 14.79 -4.46 -5.64
C TYR A 24 14.39 -3.05 -5.19
N PHE A 25 14.74 -2.67 -3.96
CA PHE A 25 14.34 -1.40 -3.38
C PHE A 25 15.48 -0.39 -3.29
N GLY A 26 16.73 -0.85 -3.22
CA GLY A 26 17.90 -0.03 -2.92
C GLY A 26 18.32 -0.12 -1.46
N ILE A 27 19.35 0.65 -1.12
CA ILE A 27 19.92 0.72 0.23
C ILE A 27 19.30 1.90 0.96
N GLY A 28 19.01 1.70 2.25
CA GLY A 28 18.38 2.68 3.11
C GLY A 28 18.85 2.57 4.56
N LYS A 29 18.00 2.97 5.51
CA LYS A 29 18.32 3.02 6.93
C LYS A 29 17.27 2.32 7.78
N SER A 30 17.73 1.46 8.69
CA SER A 30 16.90 0.84 9.72
C SER A 30 16.65 1.79 10.90
N ASN A 31 15.48 1.71 11.52
CA ASN A 31 15.17 2.39 12.78
C ASN A 31 15.51 1.55 14.04
N GLU A 32 16.11 0.37 13.89
CA GLU A 32 16.53 -0.48 15.02
C GLU A 32 17.34 0.31 16.06
N GLY A 33 16.99 0.13 17.33
CA GLY A 33 17.63 0.82 18.45
C GLY A 33 17.09 2.24 18.72
N SER A 34 16.10 2.70 17.97
CA SER A 34 15.36 3.94 18.26
C SER A 34 14.14 3.70 19.14
N GLU A 35 13.58 4.77 19.72
CA GLU A 35 12.31 4.69 20.47
C GLU A 35 11.14 4.23 19.59
N GLU A 36 11.10 4.64 18.32
CA GLU A 36 10.08 4.20 17.35
C GLU A 36 10.11 2.67 17.15
N SER A 37 11.31 2.08 17.21
CA SER A 37 11.54 0.65 17.03
C SER A 37 10.86 -0.21 18.09
N LYS A 38 10.40 0.38 19.22
CA LYS A 38 9.59 -0.31 20.24
C LYS A 38 8.15 -0.56 19.78
N ALA A 39 7.64 0.30 18.90
CA ALA A 39 6.29 0.16 18.34
C ALA A 39 6.32 -0.55 16.98
N ILE A 40 7.34 -0.26 16.14
CA ILE A 40 7.45 -0.83 14.81
C ILE A 40 8.90 -0.81 14.30
N LEU A 41 9.38 -1.96 13.81
CA LEU A 41 10.67 -2.05 13.13
C LEU A 41 10.49 -1.72 11.65
N ARG A 42 11.29 -0.77 11.16
CA ARG A 42 11.20 -0.23 9.80
C ARG A 42 12.55 -0.07 9.14
N TYR A 43 12.60 -0.39 7.86
CA TYR A 43 13.69 -0.04 6.97
C TYR A 43 13.19 1.04 6.01
N TYR A 44 13.71 2.25 6.16
CA TYR A 44 13.42 3.38 5.29
C TYR A 44 14.32 3.33 4.06
N ILE A 45 13.71 3.35 2.88
CA ILE A 45 14.39 3.51 1.60
C ILE A 45 14.07 4.90 1.07
N GLU A 46 15.13 5.63 0.73
CA GLU A 46 15.02 6.85 -0.08
C GLU A 46 14.95 6.42 -1.56
N PRO A 47 13.82 6.64 -2.24
CA PRO A 47 13.65 6.18 -3.61
C PRO A 47 14.40 7.07 -4.60
N ASP A 48 15.17 6.47 -5.51
CA ASP A 48 15.73 7.16 -6.67
C ASP A 48 14.66 7.51 -7.73
N ASP A 49 13.57 6.74 -7.73
CA ASP A 49 12.45 6.94 -8.65
C ASP A 49 11.49 8.00 -8.11
N LYS A 50 11.44 9.14 -8.81
CA LYS A 50 10.63 10.33 -8.45
C LYS A 50 9.14 10.06 -8.24
N ARG A 51 8.62 8.93 -8.71
CA ARG A 51 7.21 8.58 -8.53
C ARG A 51 6.90 8.14 -7.11
N PHE A 52 7.93 7.72 -6.37
CA PHE A 52 7.83 7.37 -4.96
C PHE A 52 8.45 8.50 -4.14
N ARG A 53 7.72 8.94 -3.12
CA ARG A 53 8.25 9.88 -2.13
C ARG A 53 9.04 9.13 -1.06
N GLN A 54 8.51 7.99 -0.62
CA GLN A 54 9.08 7.17 0.45
C GLN A 54 8.67 5.71 0.27
N ILE A 55 9.56 4.80 0.65
CA ILE A 55 9.25 3.37 0.74
C ILE A 55 9.67 2.88 2.13
N PHE A 56 8.77 2.17 2.80
CA PHE A 56 9.08 1.48 4.06
C PHE A 56 8.92 -0.02 3.90
N LEU A 57 9.89 -0.77 4.44
CA LEU A 57 9.74 -2.19 4.74
C LEU A 57 9.51 -2.31 6.24
N ASN A 58 8.30 -2.70 6.67
CA ASN A 58 8.03 -3.03 8.06
C ASN A 58 8.37 -4.50 8.29
N PHE A 59 9.08 -4.82 9.37
CA PHE A 59 9.62 -6.17 9.58
C PHE A 59 9.50 -6.66 11.04
N ASP A 60 9.64 -7.97 11.25
CA ASP A 60 9.63 -8.60 12.57
C ASP A 60 11.04 -8.61 13.24
N MET A 61 11.17 -9.15 14.45
CA MET A 61 12.48 -9.21 15.13
C MET A 61 13.54 -10.05 14.38
N ASN A 62 13.13 -10.89 13.42
CA ASN A 62 14.01 -11.69 12.57
C ASN A 62 14.28 -11.03 11.21
N ARG A 63 13.84 -9.78 11.02
CA ARG A 63 13.92 -8.99 9.78
C ARG A 63 13.12 -9.58 8.61
N ASN A 64 12.14 -10.43 8.88
CA ASN A 64 11.16 -10.84 7.88
C ASN A 64 10.18 -9.70 7.62
N ILE A 65 9.98 -9.36 6.37
CA ILE A 65 9.13 -8.23 5.96
C ILE A 65 7.66 -8.63 6.17
N GLU A 66 6.97 -7.91 7.05
CA GLU A 66 5.55 -8.09 7.28
C GLU A 66 4.69 -7.23 6.35
N SER A 67 5.20 -6.07 5.94
CA SER A 67 4.56 -5.24 4.93
C SER A 67 5.51 -4.30 4.23
N ILE A 68 5.12 -3.90 3.02
CA ILE A 68 5.82 -2.94 2.20
C ILE A 68 4.87 -1.79 1.92
N VAL A 69 5.31 -0.57 2.21
CA VAL A 69 4.51 0.64 2.08
C VAL A 69 5.18 1.57 1.09
N TRP A 70 4.46 1.93 0.03
CA TRP A 70 4.88 2.95 -0.92
C TRP A 70 4.02 4.19 -0.74
N PHE A 71 4.67 5.34 -0.55
CA PHE A 71 4.04 6.65 -0.65
C PHE A 71 4.33 7.22 -2.04
N LEU A 72 3.27 7.46 -2.82
CA LEU A 72 3.37 7.94 -4.18
C LEU A 72 3.40 9.47 -4.22
N ASP A 73 4.17 10.06 -5.12
CA ASP A 73 4.18 11.51 -5.31
C ASP A 73 2.91 11.97 -6.07
N ARG A 74 2.12 12.81 -5.42
CA ARG A 74 0.85 13.34 -5.96
C ARG A 74 1.05 14.33 -7.11
N ASN A 75 2.23 14.91 -7.24
CA ASN A 75 2.53 15.88 -8.29
C ASN A 75 2.88 15.22 -9.62
N GLU A 76 3.08 13.90 -9.63
CA GLU A 76 3.39 13.14 -10.83
C GLU A 76 2.12 12.57 -11.47
N SER A 77 1.96 12.78 -12.79
CA SER A 77 0.78 12.35 -13.56
C SER A 77 0.60 10.82 -13.66
N GLU A 78 1.55 10.03 -13.16
CA GLU A 78 1.60 8.57 -13.28
C GLU A 78 1.00 7.80 -12.09
N LEU A 79 0.26 8.46 -11.19
CA LEU A 79 -0.40 7.76 -10.10
C LEU A 79 -1.31 6.63 -10.62
N LEU A 80 -1.31 5.51 -9.88
CA LEU A 80 -2.22 4.40 -10.16
C LEU A 80 -3.66 4.84 -9.90
N SER A 81 -4.55 4.53 -10.83
CA SER A 81 -5.98 4.65 -10.59
C SER A 81 -6.57 3.39 -9.96
N LEU A 82 -7.76 3.50 -9.38
CA LEU A 82 -8.51 2.35 -8.89
C LEU A 82 -8.74 1.29 -9.98
N ALA A 83 -8.97 1.68 -11.24
CA ALA A 83 -9.06 0.74 -12.36
C ALA A 83 -7.80 -0.14 -12.47
N GLN A 84 -6.62 0.47 -12.39
CA GLN A 84 -5.34 -0.24 -12.51
C GLN A 84 -5.08 -1.14 -11.31
N LEU A 85 -5.47 -0.73 -10.10
CA LEU A 85 -5.41 -1.60 -8.92
C LEU A 85 -6.37 -2.78 -9.04
N LYS A 86 -7.58 -2.57 -9.57
CA LYS A 86 -8.55 -3.63 -9.80
C LYS A 86 -8.05 -4.66 -10.82
N GLU A 87 -7.42 -4.19 -11.90
CA GLU A 87 -6.80 -5.06 -12.90
C GLU A 87 -5.68 -5.92 -12.30
N LEU A 88 -4.86 -5.33 -11.43
CA LEU A 88 -3.73 -6.02 -10.80
C LEU A 88 -4.13 -6.99 -9.69
N PHE A 89 -5.05 -6.57 -8.81
CA PHE A 89 -5.28 -7.24 -7.53
C PHE A 89 -6.72 -7.75 -7.35
N GLY A 90 -7.61 -7.50 -8.32
CA GLY A 90 -9.01 -7.91 -8.27
C GLY A 90 -9.92 -6.88 -7.61
N LEU A 91 -11.09 -7.32 -7.14
CA LEU A 91 -12.03 -6.44 -6.46
C LEU A 91 -11.55 -6.10 -5.04
N PHE A 92 -12.04 -4.98 -4.51
CA PHE A 92 -11.73 -4.54 -3.16
C PHE A 92 -12.96 -4.49 -2.26
N GLU A 93 -12.72 -4.56 -0.96
CA GLU A 93 -13.65 -4.23 0.12
C GLU A 93 -13.26 -2.89 0.76
N THR A 94 -14.23 -2.18 1.33
CA THR A 94 -14.01 -0.89 1.99
C THR A 94 -14.10 -1.03 3.50
N HIS A 95 -13.19 -0.38 4.24
CA HIS A 95 -13.20 -0.32 5.69
C HIS A 95 -12.95 1.11 6.16
N ASN A 96 -13.88 1.69 6.92
CA ASN A 96 -13.74 3.04 7.43
C ASN A 96 -13.06 3.01 8.81
N ILE A 97 -11.99 3.81 8.97
CA ILE A 97 -11.28 3.97 10.24
C ILE A 97 -11.96 5.06 11.05
N VAL A 98 -12.66 4.67 12.11
CA VAL A 98 -13.52 5.56 12.93
C VAL A 98 -12.80 6.78 13.49
N TYR A 99 -11.52 6.64 13.84
CA TYR A 99 -10.78 7.69 14.55
C TYR A 99 -10.01 8.66 13.64
N ASP A 100 -9.93 8.38 12.34
CA ASP A 100 -9.05 9.10 11.41
C ASP A 100 -9.81 9.58 10.15
N GLU A 101 -11.14 9.36 10.09
CA GLU A 101 -12.02 9.70 8.95
C GLU A 101 -11.47 9.21 7.60
N THR A 102 -10.62 8.19 7.63
CA THR A 102 -9.97 7.57 6.47
C THR A 102 -10.70 6.30 6.10
N THR A 103 -10.72 6.01 4.79
CA THR A 103 -11.20 4.73 4.28
C THR A 103 -10.04 3.93 3.74
N GLU A 104 -9.93 2.68 4.15
CA GLU A 104 -9.03 1.68 3.58
C GLU A 104 -9.78 0.87 2.52
N LEU A 105 -9.14 0.69 1.36
CA LEU A 105 -9.60 -0.25 0.35
C LEU A 105 -8.69 -1.48 0.38
N PHE A 106 -9.27 -2.64 0.68
CA PHE A 106 -8.57 -3.92 0.79
C PHE A 106 -8.84 -4.78 -0.45
N PHE A 107 -7.79 -5.08 -1.19
CA PHE A 107 -7.80 -6.06 -2.26
C PHE A 107 -7.31 -7.40 -1.69
N LEU A 108 -8.01 -8.49 -2.02
CA LEU A 108 -7.66 -9.85 -1.60
C LEU A 108 -7.12 -10.63 -2.80
N PRO A 109 -5.83 -10.47 -3.14
CA PRO A 109 -5.31 -10.96 -4.38
C PRO A 109 -5.13 -12.48 -4.32
N THR A 110 -5.53 -13.19 -5.39
CA THR A 110 -5.52 -14.67 -5.41
C THR A 110 -4.31 -15.27 -6.13
N GLN A 111 -3.55 -14.45 -6.86
CA GLN A 111 -2.47 -14.93 -7.73
C GLN A 111 -1.12 -15.11 -7.01
N ASN A 112 -0.86 -14.37 -5.93
CA ASN A 112 0.32 -14.52 -5.09
C ASN A 112 -0.12 -14.89 -3.67
N LYS A 113 0.04 -16.18 -3.36
CA LYS A 113 -0.33 -16.73 -2.05
C LYS A 113 0.42 -16.11 -0.88
N PHE A 114 1.57 -15.47 -1.09
CA PHE A 114 2.39 -14.87 -0.02
C PHE A 114 1.92 -13.46 0.37
N ILE A 115 1.01 -12.85 -0.39
CA ILE A 115 0.44 -11.55 -0.07
C ILE A 115 -0.95 -11.79 0.54
N LYS A 116 -1.12 -11.38 1.79
CA LYS A 116 -2.39 -11.52 2.52
C LYS A 116 -3.46 -10.61 1.93
N TYR A 117 -3.08 -9.35 1.69
CA TYR A 117 -3.92 -8.35 1.07
C TYR A 117 -3.05 -7.21 0.52
N VAL A 118 -3.61 -6.48 -0.44
CA VAL A 118 -3.09 -5.18 -0.86
C VAL A 118 -4.05 -4.12 -0.36
N GLN A 119 -3.52 -3.00 0.13
CA GLN A 119 -4.32 -1.93 0.71
C GLN A 119 -3.91 -0.58 0.13
N THR A 120 -4.90 0.29 -0.08
CA THR A 120 -4.71 1.73 -0.30
C THR A 120 -5.62 2.50 0.63
N THR A 121 -5.33 3.79 0.84
CA THR A 121 -6.12 4.66 1.71
C THR A 121 -6.67 5.85 0.93
N ILE A 122 -7.91 6.20 1.26
CA ILE A 122 -8.59 7.44 0.87
C ILE A 122 -8.68 8.32 2.12
N PRO A 123 -8.17 9.55 2.09
CA PRO A 123 -8.20 10.48 3.23
C PRO A 123 -9.57 11.12 3.46
N GLU A 124 -10.64 10.34 3.24
CA GLU A 124 -12.02 10.74 3.39
C GLU A 124 -12.88 9.51 3.75
N TRP A 125 -13.99 9.75 4.46
CA TRP A 125 -14.97 8.72 4.78
C TRP A 125 -15.79 8.37 3.54
N VAL A 126 -15.70 7.13 3.08
CA VAL A 126 -16.41 6.64 1.89
C VAL A 126 -17.70 5.95 2.32
N GLU A 127 -18.78 6.30 1.63
CA GLU A 127 -20.10 5.73 1.80
C GLU A 127 -20.55 5.00 0.53
N LYS A 128 -21.43 4.01 0.72
CA LYS A 128 -22.00 3.22 -0.37
C LYS A 128 -23.46 3.61 -0.57
N ARG A 129 -23.82 4.04 -1.79
CA ARG A 129 -25.21 4.31 -2.18
C ARG A 129 -25.98 3.00 -2.36
N ARG A 130 -27.31 3.13 -2.47
CA ARG A 130 -28.22 1.98 -2.69
C ARG A 130 -27.96 1.24 -4.00
N ASP A 131 -27.50 1.94 -5.03
CA ASP A 131 -27.12 1.37 -6.33
C ASP A 131 -25.74 0.69 -6.31
N GLY A 132 -25.03 0.78 -5.19
CA GLY A 132 -23.71 0.19 -4.99
C GLY A 132 -22.54 1.09 -5.35
N THR A 133 -22.79 2.29 -5.90
CA THR A 133 -21.74 3.29 -6.16
C THR A 133 -21.15 3.81 -4.84
N LEU A 134 -19.88 4.20 -4.89
CA LEU A 134 -19.13 4.71 -3.74
C LEU A 134 -18.94 6.21 -3.88
N TYR A 135 -19.02 6.95 -2.78
CA TYR A 135 -18.79 8.39 -2.76
C TYR A 135 -18.17 8.84 -1.44
N PHE A 136 -17.59 10.02 -1.43
CA PHE A 136 -17.16 10.69 -0.20
C PHE A 136 -17.48 12.19 -0.27
N ILE A 137 -17.53 12.84 0.89
CA ILE A 137 -17.76 14.27 1.01
C ILE A 137 -16.44 14.94 1.39
N LYS A 138 -16.07 15.99 0.65
CA LYS A 138 -14.91 16.82 0.95
C LYS A 138 -15.33 18.29 0.98
N GLY A 139 -15.30 18.89 2.16
CA GLY A 139 -15.92 20.19 2.39
C GLY A 139 -17.43 20.09 2.19
N ASN A 140 -17.99 20.86 1.26
CA ASN A 140 -19.42 20.86 0.96
C ASN A 140 -19.76 20.21 -0.40
N GLN A 141 -18.84 19.41 -0.94
CA GLN A 141 -19.00 18.78 -2.24
C GLN A 141 -18.91 17.27 -2.12
N GLU A 142 -19.79 16.59 -2.85
CA GLU A 142 -19.82 15.15 -3.00
C GLU A 142 -18.96 14.76 -4.20
N TYR A 143 -18.13 13.74 -4.01
CA TYR A 143 -17.25 13.19 -5.04
C TYR A 143 -17.54 11.70 -5.21
N GLU A 144 -17.73 11.28 -6.44
CA GLU A 144 -17.83 9.85 -6.75
C GLU A 144 -16.44 9.20 -6.66
N LEU A 145 -16.38 8.06 -5.99
CA LEU A 145 -15.18 7.23 -5.97
C LEU A 145 -15.25 6.25 -7.15
N ASP A 146 -14.66 6.67 -8.26
CA ASP A 146 -14.70 5.93 -9.53
C ASP A 146 -13.35 5.29 -9.89
N ASP A 147 -13.34 4.63 -11.04
CA ASP A 147 -12.18 3.95 -11.61
C ASP A 147 -11.00 4.87 -11.94
N ASN A 148 -11.23 6.18 -12.03
CA ASN A 148 -10.21 7.19 -12.32
C ASN A 148 -9.54 7.73 -11.06
N TYR A 149 -10.12 7.51 -9.88
CA TYR A 149 -9.56 7.97 -8.61
C TYR A 149 -8.11 7.51 -8.45
N LYS A 150 -7.22 8.48 -8.20
CA LYS A 150 -5.77 8.26 -8.10
C LYS A 150 -5.36 8.05 -6.66
N VAL A 151 -4.68 6.94 -6.39
CA VAL A 151 -4.24 6.60 -5.04
C VAL A 151 -2.88 7.23 -4.73
N SER A 152 -2.61 7.45 -3.44
CA SER A 152 -1.34 8.03 -2.98
C SER A 152 -0.52 7.14 -2.05
N THR A 153 -1.07 6.00 -1.65
CA THR A 153 -0.38 5.02 -0.81
C THR A 153 -0.74 3.63 -1.28
N ILE A 154 0.23 2.71 -1.34
CA ILE A 154 -0.01 1.29 -1.57
C ILE A 154 0.71 0.51 -0.49
N VAL A 155 0.03 -0.47 0.09
CA VAL A 155 0.56 -1.36 1.12
C VAL A 155 0.38 -2.79 0.66
N PHE A 156 1.48 -3.55 0.60
CA PHE A 156 1.40 -4.99 0.46
C PHE A 156 1.60 -5.60 1.84
N LYS A 157 0.57 -6.27 2.38
CA LYS A 157 0.70 -7.07 3.60
C LYS A 157 1.15 -8.47 3.23
N ILE A 158 2.30 -8.88 3.73
CA ILE A 158 2.89 -10.19 3.45
C ILE A 158 2.41 -11.18 4.53
N MET A 159 2.14 -12.42 4.12
CA MET A 159 1.92 -13.52 5.05
C MET A 159 3.26 -13.91 5.66
N ASN A 160 3.43 -13.74 6.96
CA ASN A 160 4.55 -14.34 7.67
C ASN A 160 4.23 -15.81 7.97
N ALA A 161 5.23 -16.68 7.85
CA ALA A 161 5.16 -18.00 8.46
C ALA A 161 5.08 -17.80 9.99
N ALA A 162 3.96 -18.21 10.58
CA ALA A 162 3.75 -18.19 12.03
C ALA A 162 4.54 -19.30 12.74
#